data_AF-A0A453B766-F1
#
_entry.id   AF-A0A453B766-F1
#
_cell.length_a   1.000
_cell.length_b   1.000
_cell.length_c   1.000
_cell.angle_alpha   90.00
_cell.angle_beta   90.00
_cell.angle_gamma   90.00
#
_symmetry.space_group_name_H-M   'P 1'
#
loop_
_entity.id
_entity.type
_entity.pdbx_description
1 polymer ?
#
loop_
_entity_poly.entity_id
_entity_poly.type
_entity_poly.pdbx_seq_one_letter_code
_entity_poly.pdbx_strand_id
1 'polypeptide(L)'
;MREDELLCDAWLATSLDLIHGTEQKGTTFWNNIHIWFHEHKHFTPCSYAVIHNHESKSLNHRWHTIQEVVSKYCRHLKHLIAQWPSGAQITKQVS
;
A
#
# COMPACT_ATOMS: atom_id res chain seq x y z
N MET A 1 -11.00 -1.98 0.41
CA MET A 1 -10.41 -1.23 1.55
C MET A 1 -9.59 -2.14 2.45
N ARG A 2 -10.20 -2.96 3.31
CA ARG A 2 -9.45 -3.88 4.21
C ARG A 2 -8.48 -4.82 3.52
N GLU A 3 -8.87 -5.31 2.36
CA GLU A 3 -8.01 -6.15 1.52
C GLU A 3 -6.83 -5.37 0.91
N ASP A 4 -7.06 -4.11 0.53
CA ASP A 4 -6.04 -3.24 -0.04
C ASP A 4 -5.05 -2.80 1.05
N GLU A 5 -5.53 -2.55 2.27
CA GLU A 5 -4.71 -2.33 3.48
C GLU A 5 -3.81 -3.53 3.77
N LEU A 6 -4.38 -4.74 3.80
CA LEU A 6 -3.60 -5.96 3.99
C LEU A 6 -2.53 -6.15 2.92
N LEU A 7 -2.83 -5.80 1.66
CA LEU A 7 -1.86 -5.85 0.56
C LEU A 7 -0.74 -4.82 0.75
N CYS A 8 -1.05 -3.62 1.24
CA CYS A 8 -0.04 -2.62 1.60
C CYS A 8 0.87 -3.11 2.73
N ASP A 9 0.30 -3.74 3.76
CA ASP A 9 1.06 -4.30 4.87
C ASP A 9 1.99 -5.44 4.40
N ALA A 10 1.48 -6.32 3.54
CA ALA A 10 2.25 -7.42 2.95
C ALA A 10 3.44 -6.91 2.12
N TRP A 11 3.20 -5.90 1.30
CA TRP A 11 4.23 -5.25 0.50
C TRP A 11 5.29 -4.57 1.38
N LEU A 12 4.85 -3.88 2.43
CA LEU A 12 5.73 -3.21 3.39
C LEU A 12 6.61 -4.21 4.15
N ALA A 13 6.00 -5.28 4.71
CA ALA A 13 6.72 -6.34 5.41
C ALA A 13 7.80 -6.97 4.52
N THR A 14 7.43 -7.34 3.29
CA THR A 14 8.35 -7.94 2.32
C THR A 14 9.47 -6.98 1.90
N SER A 15 9.18 -5.67 1.82
CA SER A 15 10.18 -4.66 1.44
C SER A 15 11.18 -4.34 2.55
N LEU A 16 10.81 -4.58 3.81
CA LEU A 16 11.65 -4.36 4.99
C LEU A 16 12.47 -5.61 5.37
N ASP A 17 12.16 -6.79 4.83
CA ASP A 17 12.88 -8.02 5.08
C ASP A 17 14.31 -8.00 4.50
N LEU A 18 15.25 -7.48 5.30
CA LEU A 18 16.68 -7.37 4.98
C LEU A 18 17.36 -8.73 4.72
N ILE A 19 16.77 -9.83 5.19
CA ILE A 19 17.31 -11.19 5.11
C ILE A 19 17.32 -11.70 3.66
N HIS A 20 16.43 -11.21 2.80
CA HIS A 20 16.33 -11.63 1.40
C HIS A 20 17.04 -10.68 0.42
N GLY A 21 18.00 -9.88 0.90
CA GLY A 21 18.72 -8.83 0.15
C GLY A 21 19.47 -9.25 -1.12
N THR A 22 19.34 -10.49 -1.61
CA THR A 22 20.14 -10.98 -2.73
C THR A 22 19.44 -11.98 -3.66
N GLU A 23 18.12 -11.94 -3.86
CA GLU A 23 17.53 -12.67 -4.99
C GLU A 23 16.65 -11.82 -5.90
N GLN A 24 17.33 -11.27 -6.92
CA GLN A 24 16.75 -10.73 -8.13
C GLN A 24 15.83 -11.77 -8.79
N LYS A 25 14.52 -11.59 -8.63
CA LYS A 25 13.46 -11.92 -9.60
C LYS A 25 12.16 -11.37 -9.03
N GLY A 26 11.50 -10.45 -9.75
CA GLY A 26 10.20 -9.90 -9.31
C GLY A 26 9.18 -10.99 -8.93
N THR A 27 9.31 -12.19 -9.49
CA THR A 27 8.55 -13.38 -9.10
C THR A 27 8.73 -13.78 -7.63
N THR A 28 9.96 -13.82 -7.11
CA THR A 28 10.23 -14.17 -5.70
C THR A 28 9.63 -13.14 -4.76
N PHE A 29 9.75 -11.85 -5.10
CA PHE A 29 9.16 -10.77 -4.31
C PHE A 29 7.63 -10.90 -4.21
N TRP A 30 6.94 -11.11 -5.33
CA TRP A 30 5.49 -11.28 -5.32
C TRP A 30 5.04 -12.59 -4.68
N ASN A 31 5.86 -13.64 -4.73
CA ASN A 31 5.59 -14.87 -3.99
C ASN A 31 5.64 -14.66 -2.48
N ASN A 32 6.62 -13.89 -1.97
CA ASN A 32 6.70 -13.56 -0.55
C ASN A 32 5.52 -12.71 -0.09
N ILE A 33 5.14 -11.70 -0.88
CA ILE A 33 3.91 -10.92 -0.63
C ILE A 33 2.69 -11.83 -0.58
N HIS A 34 2.57 -12.75 -1.55
CA HIS A 34 1.44 -13.68 -1.61
C HIS A 34 1.38 -14.60 -0.38
N ILE A 35 2.51 -15.15 0.06
CA ILE A 35 2.61 -15.98 1.27
C ILE A 35 2.17 -15.16 2.48
N TRP A 36 2.78 -14.00 2.70
CA TRP A 36 2.49 -13.14 3.83
C TRP A 36 1.01 -12.74 3.86
N PHE A 37 0.44 -12.35 2.72
CA PHE A 37 -0.97 -11.98 2.60
C PHE A 37 -1.91 -13.11 3.03
N HIS A 38 -1.64 -14.35 2.60
CA HIS A 38 -2.48 -15.50 2.92
C HIS A 38 -2.34 -15.97 4.37
N GLU A 39 -1.16 -15.81 4.97
CA GLU A 39 -0.96 -16.06 6.39
C GLU A 39 -1.72 -15.06 7.26
N HIS A 40 -1.78 -13.78 6.82
CA HIS A 40 -2.30 -12.70 7.65
C HIS A 40 -3.77 -12.32 7.39
N LYS A 41 -4.40 -12.81 6.32
CA LYS A 41 -5.81 -12.50 5.99
C LYS A 41 -6.83 -12.95 7.04
N HIS A 42 -6.46 -13.87 7.93
CA HIS A 42 -7.32 -14.37 9.01
C HIS A 42 -7.04 -13.72 10.36
N PHE A 43 -6.05 -12.83 10.48
CA PHE A 43 -5.76 -12.13 11.71
C PHE A 43 -6.64 -10.90 11.89
N THR A 44 -6.84 -10.47 13.13
CA THR A 44 -7.56 -9.22 13.42
C THR A 44 -6.71 -8.02 13.00
N PRO A 45 -7.30 -6.98 12.38
CA PRO A 45 -8.74 -6.80 12.18
C PRO A 45 -9.28 -7.56 10.96
N CYS A 46 -8.45 -7.97 10.01
CA CYS A 46 -8.82 -8.62 8.74
C CYS A 46 -9.82 -9.77 8.85
N SER A 47 -9.79 -10.56 9.92
CA SER A 47 -10.72 -11.66 10.21
C SER A 47 -12.22 -11.30 10.13
N TYR A 48 -12.57 -10.04 10.40
CA TYR A 48 -13.97 -9.57 10.33
C TYR A 48 -14.43 -9.20 8.91
N ALA A 49 -13.52 -9.21 7.93
CA ALA A 49 -13.80 -8.90 6.53
C ALA A 49 -13.69 -10.16 5.66
N VAL A 50 -14.51 -10.23 4.62
CA VAL A 50 -14.36 -11.26 3.59
C VAL A 50 -13.15 -10.89 2.73
N ILE A 51 -12.06 -11.65 2.88
CA ILE A 51 -10.86 -11.55 2.06
C ILE A 51 -10.81 -12.77 1.14
N HIS A 52 -10.83 -12.51 -0.16
CA HIS A 52 -10.79 -13.57 -1.17
C HIS A 52 -9.39 -14.19 -1.27
N ASN A 53 -9.32 -15.38 -1.86
CA ASN A 53 -8.05 -15.94 -2.30
C ASN A 53 -7.59 -15.20 -3.56
N HIS A 54 -6.31 -14.85 -3.61
CA HIS A 54 -5.73 -14.16 -4.74
C HIS A 54 -4.49 -14.90 -5.23
N GLU A 55 -4.39 -15.09 -6.53
CA GLU A 55 -3.12 -15.46 -7.13
C GLU A 55 -2.10 -14.31 -7.02
N SER A 56 -0.81 -14.63 -6.96
CA SER A 56 0.28 -13.66 -6.94
C SER A 56 0.15 -12.57 -8.03
N LYS A 57 -0.26 -12.96 -9.24
CA LYS A 57 -0.54 -12.03 -10.36
C LYS A 57 -1.72 -11.09 -10.10
N SER A 58 -2.77 -11.59 -9.43
CA SER A 58 -3.94 -10.79 -9.06
C SER A 58 -3.56 -9.72 -8.04
N LEU A 59 -2.74 -10.08 -7.03
CA LEU A 59 -2.19 -9.12 -6.06
C LEU A 59 -1.30 -8.08 -6.73
N ASN A 60 -0.44 -8.50 -7.67
CA ASN A 60 0.40 -7.56 -8.43
C ASN A 60 -0.44 -6.53 -9.21
N HIS A 61 -1.46 -6.96 -9.94
CA HIS A 61 -2.33 -6.05 -10.68
C HIS A 61 -3.04 -5.07 -9.73
N ARG A 62 -3.57 -5.57 -8.61
CA ARG A 62 -4.28 -4.74 -7.63
C ARG A 62 -3.35 -3.71 -6.98
N TRP A 63 -2.10 -4.09 -6.69
CA TRP A 63 -1.06 -3.16 -6.24
C TRP A 63 -0.77 -2.07 -7.26
N HIS A 64 -0.67 -2.40 -8.56
CA HIS A 64 -0.50 -1.39 -9.60
C HIS A 64 -1.64 -0.36 -9.60
N THR A 65 -2.89 -0.81 -9.47
CA THR A 65 -4.04 0.09 -9.35
C THR A 65 -3.94 1.01 -8.12
N ILE A 66 -3.56 0.47 -6.95
CA ILE A 66 -3.36 1.26 -5.73
C ILE A 66 -2.27 2.31 -5.96
N GLN A 67 -1.12 1.91 -6.52
CA GLN A 67 -0.01 2.82 -6.80
C GLN A 67 -0.36 3.92 -7.79
N GLU A 68 -1.15 3.64 -8.82
CA GLU A 68 -1.63 4.65 -9.77
C GLU A 68 -2.49 5.70 -9.08
N VAL A 69 -3.44 5.26 -8.25
CA VAL A 69 -4.34 6.16 -7.49
C VAL A 69 -3.55 6.99 -6.50
N VAL A 70 -2.64 6.39 -5.73
CA VAL A 70 -1.78 7.10 -4.77
C VAL A 70 -0.86 8.10 -5.48
N SER A 71 -0.25 7.70 -6.61
CA SER A 71 0.61 8.58 -7.40
C SER A 71 -0.16 9.78 -7.94
N LYS A 72 -1.40 9.58 -8.40
CA LYS A 72 -2.29 10.65 -8.84
C LYS A 72 -2.62 11.59 -7.68
N TYR A 73 -2.98 11.06 -6.51
CA TYR A 73 -3.24 11.88 -5.32
C TYR A 73 -2.02 12.72 -4.93
N CYS A 74 -0.85 12.09 -4.81
CA CYS A 74 0.40 12.76 -4.46
C CYS A 74 0.76 13.87 -5.45
N ARG A 75 0.50 13.69 -6.75
CA ARG A 75 0.71 14.73 -7.76
C ARG A 75 -0.18 15.95 -7.52
N HIS A 76 -1.47 15.75 -7.26
CA HIS A 76 -2.40 16.84 -6.96
C HIS A 76 -2.01 17.55 -5.66
N LEU A 77 -1.67 16.80 -4.61
CA LEU A 77 -1.21 17.37 -3.34
C LEU A 77 0.04 18.24 -3.53
N LYS A 78 1.03 17.76 -4.30
CA LYS A 78 2.23 18.54 -4.64
C LYS A 78 1.89 19.85 -5.37
N HIS A 79 0.98 19.81 -6.34
CA HIS A 79 0.53 21.03 -7.03
C HIS A 79 -0.17 22.01 -6.08
N LEU A 80 -1.04 21.53 -5.19
CA LEU A 80 -1.73 22.37 -4.20
C LEU A 80 -0.74 23.04 -3.24
N ILE A 81 0.23 22.29 -2.73
CA ILE A 81 1.27 22.82 -1.84
C ILE A 81 2.14 23.85 -2.57
N ALA A 82 2.50 23.61 -3.84
CA ALA A 82 3.29 24.54 -4.64
C ALA A 82 2.53 25.82 -5.01
N GLN A 83 1.20 25.74 -5.15
CA GLN A 83 0.34 26.88 -5.43
C GLN A 83 0.01 27.68 -4.15
N TRP A 84 0.14 27.08 -2.97
CA TRP A 84 -0.03 27.80 -1.71
C TRP A 84 1.08 28.85 -1.57
N PRO A 85 0.75 30.15 -1.45
CA PRO A 85 1.77 31.16 -1.23
C PRO A 85 2.48 30.82 0.09
N SER A 86 3.79 30.65 0.02
CA SER A 86 4.66 30.50 1.19
C SER A 86 4.48 31.71 2.12
N GLY A 87 3.52 31.65 3.04
CA GLY A 87 3.20 32.75 3.95
C GLY A 87 1.77 32.82 4.48
N ALA A 88 0.78 32.09 3.93
CA ALA A 88 -0.57 32.14 4.49
C ALA A 88 -0.69 31.27 5.75
N GLN A 89 -0.72 31.91 6.93
CA GLN A 89 -1.00 31.29 8.23
C GLN A 89 -2.39 30.64 8.23
N ILE A 90 -2.47 29.39 8.67
CA ILE A 90 -3.74 28.74 9.01
C ILE A 90 -4.24 29.41 10.29
N THR A 91 -5.07 30.45 10.17
CA THR A 91 -5.88 30.90 11.29
C THR A 91 -6.92 29.82 11.55
N LYS A 92 -6.71 29.05 12.62
CA LYS A 92 -7.76 28.18 13.16
C LYS A 92 -8.93 29.09 13.53
N GLN A 93 -9.97 29.14 12.71
CA GLN A 93 -11.27 29.64 13.16
C GLN A 93 -11.89 28.51 13.98
N VAL A 94 -11.67 28.57 15.29
CA VAL A 94 -12.47 27.84 16.27
C VAL A 94 -13.81 28.56 16.33
N SER A 95 -14.89 27.85 16.00
CA SER A 95 -16.27 28.21 16.39
C SER A 95 -16.68 27.34 17.57
#